data_AF-A0A432SWS2-F1
#
_entry.id   AF-A0A432SWS2-F1
#
_cell.length_a   1.000
_cell.length_b   1.000
_cell.length_c   1.000
_cell.angle_alpha   90.00
_cell.angle_beta   90.00
_cell.angle_gamma   90.00
#
_symmetry.space_group_name_H-M   'P 1'
#
loop_
_entity.id
_entity.type
_entity.pdbx_description
1 polymer ?
#
loop_
_entity_poly.entity_id
_entity_poly.type
_entity_poly.pdbx_seq_one_letter_code
_entity_poly.pdbx_strand_id
1 'polypeptide(L)'
;MTMTLTLEKIIHKLLNIIKYFFIFIFLLVVILFITIFLDKNIADSITKKKILTLELGMTKEQVRELLGEPLEIIHYSKEQIGKDNDIYLYATSKFIGEGLEINISISDGVLDGIGLEFYDNYFYKCYKNDENSCPKIISPFLWKYLIPDD
;
A
#
# COMPACT_ATOMS: atom_id res chain seq x y z
N MET A 1 -26.05 -25.46 -53.33
CA MET A 1 -24.79 -24.79 -52.94
C MET A 1 -25.13 -23.62 -52.03
N THR A 2 -25.68 -23.92 -50.85
CA THR A 2 -26.29 -22.92 -49.94
C THR A 2 -26.16 -23.32 -48.46
N MET A 3 -25.99 -24.61 -48.15
CA MET A 3 -25.78 -25.12 -46.79
C MET A 3 -24.36 -24.88 -46.24
N THR A 4 -23.33 -24.85 -47.09
CA THR A 4 -21.94 -24.66 -46.67
C THR A 4 -21.67 -23.24 -46.16
N LEU A 5 -22.25 -22.23 -46.82
CA LEU A 5 -22.18 -20.81 -46.42
C LEU A 5 -22.83 -20.53 -45.06
N THR A 6 -23.85 -21.30 -44.66
CA THR A 6 -24.51 -21.18 -43.35
C THR A 6 -23.70 -21.85 -42.25
N LEU A 7 -23.09 -23.00 -42.54
CA LEU A 7 -22.25 -23.74 -41.59
C LEU A 7 -20.97 -22.96 -41.24
N GLU A 8 -20.29 -22.40 -42.23
CA GLU A 8 -19.09 -21.57 -42.02
C GLU A 8 -19.40 -20.34 -41.16
N LYS A 9 -20.54 -19.68 -41.38
CA LYS A 9 -20.99 -18.54 -40.56
C LYS A 9 -21.27 -18.95 -39.11
N ILE A 10 -21.88 -20.12 -38.89
CA ILE A 10 -22.14 -20.66 -37.55
C ILE A 10 -20.82 -20.99 -36.85
N ILE A 11 -19.89 -21.67 -37.53
CA ILE A 11 -18.57 -22.00 -36.99
C ILE A 11 -17.78 -20.74 -36.63
N HIS A 12 -17.77 -19.73 -37.51
CA HIS A 12 -17.08 -18.47 -37.24
C HIS A 12 -17.66 -17.72 -36.03
N LYS A 13 -19.00 -17.72 -35.88
CA LYS A 13 -19.67 -17.11 -34.72
C LYS A 13 -19.33 -17.85 -33.42
N LEU A 14 -19.27 -19.18 -33.45
CA LEU A 14 -18.85 -20.01 -32.31
C LEU A 14 -17.39 -19.73 -31.91
N LEU A 15 -16.48 -19.63 -32.88
CA LEU A 15 -15.07 -19.31 -32.62
C LEU A 15 -14.91 -17.93 -31.97
N ASN A 16 -15.69 -16.93 -32.39
CA ASN A 16 -15.67 -15.61 -31.76
C ASN A 16 -16.19 -15.66 -30.32
N ILE A 17 -17.28 -16.39 -30.04
CA ILE A 17 -17.78 -16.56 -28.67
C ILE A 17 -16.73 -17.21 -27.77
N ILE A 18 -16.07 -18.26 -28.26
CA ILE A 18 -14.98 -18.94 -27.53
C ILE A 18 -13.83 -17.97 -27.26
N LYS A 19 -13.43 -17.16 -28.25
CA LYS A 19 -12.39 -16.14 -28.08
C LYS A 19 -12.75 -15.12 -26.99
N TYR A 20 -13.98 -14.60 -27.00
CA TYR A 20 -14.44 -13.65 -25.98
C TYR A 20 -14.52 -14.29 -24.59
N PHE A 21 -14.89 -15.55 -24.50
CA PHE A 21 -14.88 -16.30 -23.24
C PHE A 21 -13.48 -16.42 -22.65
N PHE A 22 -12.47 -16.74 -23.46
CA PHE A 22 -11.07 -16.78 -23.00
C PHE A 22 -10.53 -15.41 -22.60
N ILE A 23 -10.86 -14.35 -23.34
CA ILE A 23 -10.51 -12.98 -22.96
C ILE A 23 -11.13 -12.62 -21.61
N PHE A 24 -12.41 -12.97 -21.40
CA PHE A 24 -13.10 -12.71 -20.14
C PHE A 24 -12.47 -13.46 -18.96
N ILE A 25 -12.14 -14.75 -19.13
CA ILE A 25 -11.42 -15.52 -18.09
C ILE A 25 -10.06 -14.90 -17.80
N PHE A 26 -9.31 -14.52 -18.83
CA PHE A 26 -8.01 -13.88 -18.66
C PHE A 26 -8.14 -12.59 -17.84
N LEU A 27 -9.12 -11.75 -18.16
CA LEU A 27 -9.39 -10.53 -17.40
C LEU A 27 -9.77 -10.83 -15.95
N LEU A 28 -10.59 -11.85 -15.70
CA LEU A 28 -10.92 -12.26 -14.33
C LEU A 28 -9.69 -12.73 -13.55
N VAL A 29 -8.80 -13.50 -14.18
CA VAL A 29 -7.54 -13.95 -13.56
C VAL A 29 -6.63 -12.77 -13.27
N VAL A 30 -6.52 -11.80 -14.18
CA VAL A 30 -5.74 -10.57 -13.97
C VAL A 30 -6.32 -9.75 -12.83
N ILE A 31 -7.64 -9.56 -12.78
CA ILE A 31 -8.31 -8.84 -11.68
C ILE A 31 -8.08 -9.57 -10.35
N LEU A 32 -8.27 -10.90 -10.33
CA LEU A 32 -8.06 -11.72 -9.14
C LEU A 32 -6.59 -11.63 -8.66
N PHE A 33 -5.64 -11.73 -9.59
CA PHE A 33 -4.22 -11.56 -9.32
C PHE A 33 -3.93 -10.17 -8.74
N ILE A 34 -4.45 -9.11 -9.37
CA ILE A 34 -4.34 -7.74 -8.86
C ILE A 34 -4.92 -7.65 -7.45
N THR A 35 -6.10 -8.20 -7.17
CA THR A 35 -6.70 -8.15 -5.83
C THR A 35 -5.93 -8.96 -4.78
N ILE A 36 -5.31 -10.09 -5.15
CA ILE A 36 -4.51 -10.91 -4.23
C ILE A 36 -3.16 -10.23 -3.93
N PHE A 37 -2.55 -9.58 -4.93
CA PHE A 37 -1.29 -8.84 -4.75
C PHE A 37 -1.51 -7.45 -4.11
N LEU A 38 -2.70 -6.88 -4.28
CA LEU A 38 -3.16 -5.68 -3.59
C LEU A 38 -3.90 -6.01 -2.29
N ASP A 39 -3.70 -7.19 -1.70
CA ASP A 39 -4.19 -7.54 -0.36
C ASP A 39 -3.41 -6.68 0.65
N LYS A 40 -3.82 -5.40 0.69
CA LYS A 40 -3.28 -4.34 1.51
C LYS A 40 -3.77 -4.62 2.92
N ASN A 41 -2.94 -5.27 3.71
CA ASN A 41 -3.13 -5.24 5.16
C ASN A 41 -2.73 -3.85 5.64
N ILE A 42 -3.65 -2.90 5.55
CA ILE A 42 -3.54 -1.61 6.23
C ILE A 42 -4.33 -1.76 7.53
N ALA A 43 -3.77 -1.32 8.65
CA ALA A 43 -4.50 -1.23 9.91
C ALA A 43 -5.75 -0.36 9.74
N ASP A 44 -6.90 -0.84 10.22
CA ASP A 44 -8.23 -0.20 10.06
C ASP A 44 -8.28 1.26 10.53
N SER A 45 -7.38 1.61 11.44
CA SER A 45 -7.24 2.92 12.05
C SER A 45 -6.55 3.96 11.17
N ILE A 46 -5.95 3.59 10.03
CA ILE A 46 -5.21 4.50 9.16
C ILE A 46 -6.12 5.24 8.20
N THR A 47 -6.07 6.57 8.27
CA THR A 47 -6.73 7.47 7.31
C THR A 47 -5.80 8.63 6.95
N LYS A 48 -6.06 9.29 5.81
CA LYS A 48 -5.31 10.50 5.40
C LYS A 48 -5.30 11.56 6.50
N LYS A 49 -6.44 11.78 7.15
CA LYS A 49 -6.57 12.78 8.21
C LYS A 49 -5.67 12.47 9.40
N LYS A 50 -5.66 11.22 9.87
CA LYS A 50 -4.82 10.84 11.01
C LYS A 50 -3.33 10.93 10.69
N ILE A 51 -2.92 10.51 9.49
CA ILE A 51 -1.52 10.66 9.06
C ILE A 51 -1.10 12.14 9.04
N LEU A 52 -1.97 13.03 8.57
CA LEU A 52 -1.70 14.47 8.54
C LEU A 52 -1.73 15.14 9.93
N THR A 53 -2.37 14.51 10.92
CA THR A 53 -2.38 14.97 12.32
C THR A 53 -1.11 14.55 13.07
N LEU A 54 -0.33 13.60 12.57
CA LEU A 54 0.92 13.20 13.20
C LEU A 54 1.93 14.34 13.17
N GLU A 55 2.50 14.65 14.34
CA GLU A 55 3.51 15.68 14.49
C GLU A 55 4.78 15.07 15.08
N LEU A 56 5.93 15.42 14.50
CA LEU A 56 7.23 15.00 15.05
C LEU A 56 7.34 15.44 16.52
N GLY A 57 7.82 14.54 17.37
CA GLY A 57 7.94 14.74 18.80
C GLY A 57 6.76 14.19 19.63
N MET A 58 5.66 13.76 19.01
CA MET A 58 4.61 13.00 19.71
C MET A 58 5.18 11.78 20.41
N THR A 59 4.71 11.46 21.62
CA THR A 59 5.16 10.24 22.32
C THR A 59 4.60 8.99 21.64
N LYS A 60 5.24 7.84 21.89
CA LYS A 60 4.72 6.55 21.40
C LYS A 60 3.26 6.29 21.80
N GLU A 61 2.85 6.73 22.99
CA GLU A 61 1.47 6.61 23.48
C GLU A 61 0.52 7.50 22.66
N GLN A 62 0.89 8.76 22.42
CA GLN A 62 0.08 9.67 21.60
C GLN A 62 -0.10 9.14 20.18
N VAL A 63 0.96 8.56 19.60
CA VAL A 63 0.90 7.92 18.29
C VAL A 63 -0.07 6.74 18.29
N ARG A 64 -0.02 5.87 19.30
CA ARG A 64 -0.93 4.72 19.43
C ARG A 64 -2.37 5.13 19.73
N GLU A 65 -2.59 6.19 20.49
CA GLU A 65 -3.94 6.74 20.71
C GLU A 65 -4.56 7.26 19.39
N LEU A 66 -3.74 7.89 18.54
CA LEU A 66 -4.20 8.43 17.26
C LEU A 66 -4.39 7.34 16.18
N LEU A 67 -3.39 6.48 16.03
CA LEU A 67 -3.31 5.49 14.95
C LEU A 67 -3.71 4.08 15.38
N GLY A 68 -4.07 3.83 16.63
CA GLY A 68 -4.34 2.48 17.13
C GLY A 68 -3.09 1.61 17.20
N GLU A 69 -3.29 0.29 17.21
CA GLU A 69 -2.20 -0.69 17.25
C GLU A 69 -1.58 -0.89 15.87
N PRO A 70 -0.23 -0.91 15.76
CA PRO A 70 0.42 -1.31 14.53
C PRO A 70 0.24 -2.82 14.29
N LEU A 71 0.33 -3.22 13.03
CA LEU A 71 0.29 -4.63 12.64
C LEU A 71 1.54 -5.37 13.11
N GLU A 72 2.68 -4.67 13.07
CA GLU A 72 3.97 -5.21 13.48
C GLU A 72 4.84 -4.09 14.08
N ILE A 73 5.72 -4.45 15.01
CA ILE A 73 6.71 -3.56 15.61
C ILE A 73 8.08 -4.19 15.42
N ILE A 74 8.98 -3.49 14.73
CA ILE A 74 10.38 -3.87 14.61
C ILE A 74 11.19 -3.02 15.59
N HIS A 75 11.84 -3.67 16.55
CA HIS A 75 12.67 -3.01 17.55
C HIS A 75 14.15 -3.03 17.15
N TYR A 76 14.77 -1.86 17.10
CA TYR A 76 16.21 -1.69 16.97
C TYR A 76 16.77 -1.11 18.26
N SER A 77 17.73 -1.82 18.86
CA SER A 77 18.34 -1.37 20.11
C SER A 77 19.45 -0.33 19.85
N LYS A 78 19.74 0.46 20.88
CA LYS A 78 20.87 1.39 20.90
C LYS A 78 22.21 0.73 20.54
N GLU A 79 22.40 -0.54 20.87
CA GLU A 79 23.62 -1.29 20.52
C GLU A 79 23.75 -1.53 19.01
N GLN A 80 22.62 -1.65 18.29
CA GLN A 80 22.61 -1.93 16.85
C GLN A 80 22.79 -0.67 16.01
N ILE A 81 22.18 0.44 16.42
CA ILE A 81 22.08 1.64 15.57
C ILE A 81 22.39 2.97 16.29
N GLY A 82 22.90 2.91 17.52
CA GLY A 82 23.31 4.08 18.31
C GLY A 82 22.18 4.85 19.00
N LYS A 83 20.92 4.49 18.78
CA LYS A 83 19.71 5.00 19.45
C LYS A 83 18.67 3.90 19.61
N ASP A 84 17.77 4.01 20.59
CA ASP A 84 16.62 3.10 20.65
C ASP A 84 15.59 3.55 19.63
N ASN A 85 15.16 2.64 18.76
CA ASN A 85 14.24 2.96 17.69
C ASN A 85 13.23 1.84 17.44
N ASP A 86 11.95 2.15 17.52
CA ASP A 86 10.89 1.26 17.09
C ASP A 86 10.35 1.71 15.73
N ILE A 87 10.17 0.76 14.82
CA ILE A 87 9.42 0.97 13.58
C ILE A 87 8.06 0.30 13.73
N TYR A 88 7.01 1.12 13.73
CA TYR A 88 5.62 0.67 13.75
C TYR A 88 5.12 0.53 12.32
N LEU A 89 4.77 -0.68 11.92
CA LEU A 89 4.24 -0.98 10.60
C LEU A 89 2.71 -1.03 10.65
N TYR A 90 2.08 -0.09 9.96
CA TYR A 90 0.62 0.00 9.83
C TYR A 90 0.11 -0.44 8.45
N ALA A 91 1.02 -0.62 7.50
CA ALA A 91 0.75 -1.43 6.33
C ALA A 91 2.00 -2.22 6.00
N THR A 92 1.81 -3.48 5.67
CA THR A 92 2.87 -4.37 5.19
C THR A 92 2.34 -5.10 3.96
N SER A 93 3.23 -5.42 3.05
CA SER A 93 2.95 -6.42 2.04
C SER A 93 3.42 -7.79 2.51
N LYS A 94 2.86 -8.84 1.91
CA LYS A 94 3.31 -10.22 2.16
C LYS A 94 4.72 -10.51 1.61
N PHE A 95 5.28 -9.63 0.78
CA PHE A 95 6.55 -9.82 0.09
C PHE A 95 7.43 -8.59 0.25
N ILE A 96 8.59 -8.77 0.89
CA ILE A 96 9.58 -7.70 1.16
C ILE A 96 9.88 -6.92 -0.13
N GLY A 97 9.73 -5.60 -0.10
CA GLY A 97 9.99 -4.69 -1.23
C GLY A 97 8.88 -4.65 -2.30
N GLU A 98 7.78 -5.38 -2.12
CA GLU A 98 6.67 -5.40 -3.06
C GLU A 98 5.39 -4.87 -2.44
N GLY A 99 4.99 -3.63 -2.72
CA GLY A 99 3.66 -3.12 -2.34
C GLY A 99 3.68 -1.94 -1.38
N LEU A 100 2.57 -1.75 -0.66
CA LEU A 100 2.34 -0.60 0.21
C LEU A 100 2.92 -0.84 1.61
N GLU A 101 3.79 0.05 2.04
CA GLU A 101 4.30 0.09 3.40
C GLU A 101 3.97 1.44 4.04
N ILE A 102 3.51 1.40 5.30
CA ILE A 102 3.26 2.59 6.12
C ILE A 102 4.04 2.38 7.41
N ASN A 103 5.18 3.05 7.53
CA ASN A 103 6.08 2.95 8.66
C ASN A 103 6.11 4.24 9.48
N ILE A 104 6.04 4.10 10.80
CA ILE A 104 6.15 5.19 11.77
C ILE A 104 7.38 4.91 12.63
N SER A 105 8.34 5.83 12.62
CA SER A 105 9.60 5.71 13.34
C SER A 105 9.51 6.43 14.69
N ILE A 106 9.77 5.68 15.77
CA ILE A 106 9.78 6.16 17.15
C ILE A 106 11.21 6.04 17.67
N SER A 107 11.93 7.14 17.76
CA SER A 107 13.28 7.19 18.33
C SER A 107 13.27 7.79 19.72
N ASP A 108 13.95 7.12 20.65
CA ASP A 108 14.04 7.53 22.06
C ASP A 108 12.66 7.85 22.68
N GLY A 109 11.64 7.09 22.27
CA GLY A 109 10.26 7.19 22.77
C GLY A 109 9.37 8.24 22.10
N VAL A 110 9.87 8.97 21.09
CA VAL A 110 9.11 9.99 20.36
C VAL A 110 9.12 9.77 18.86
N LEU A 111 8.06 10.21 18.19
CA LEU A 111 7.91 10.20 16.74
C LEU A 111 9.00 11.05 16.08
N ASP A 112 9.86 10.41 15.30
CA ASP A 112 10.92 11.09 14.55
C ASP A 112 10.81 10.91 13.02
N GLY A 113 9.88 10.06 12.56
CA GLY A 113 9.69 9.79 11.15
C GLY A 113 8.35 9.17 10.76
N ILE A 114 7.87 9.52 9.58
CA ILE A 114 6.70 8.96 8.90
C ILE A 114 7.13 8.65 7.47
N GLY A 115 7.05 7.39 7.07
CA GLY A 115 7.37 6.93 5.72
C GLY A 115 6.21 6.13 5.13
N LEU A 116 5.73 6.56 3.97
CA LEU A 116 4.77 5.80 3.17
C LEU A 116 5.39 5.50 1.82
N GLU A 117 5.47 4.21 1.51
CA GLU A 117 6.23 3.67 0.39
C GLU A 117 5.37 2.74 -0.45
N PHE A 118 5.61 2.74 -1.76
CA PHE A 118 5.05 1.76 -2.68
C PHE A 118 6.17 1.22 -3.56
N TYR A 119 6.52 -0.07 -3.41
CA TYR A 119 7.71 -0.68 -4.04
C TYR A 119 9.00 0.12 -3.77
N ASP A 120 9.34 0.34 -2.50
CA ASP A 120 10.51 1.10 -2.02
C ASP A 120 10.59 2.56 -2.51
N ASN A 121 9.51 3.08 -3.09
CA ASN A 121 9.42 4.46 -3.53
C ASN A 121 8.50 5.25 -2.59
N TYR A 122 9.09 6.19 -1.85
CA TYR A 122 8.33 7.11 -1.01
C TYR A 122 7.33 7.92 -1.85
N PHE A 123 6.06 7.87 -1.44
CA PHE A 123 5.04 8.79 -1.95
C PHE A 123 4.59 9.81 -0.91
N TYR A 124 4.90 9.57 0.36
CA TYR A 124 4.87 10.54 1.44
C TYR A 124 6.06 10.28 2.37
N LYS A 125 6.71 11.35 2.80
CA LYS A 125 7.73 11.28 3.85
C LYS A 125 7.59 12.47 4.79
N CYS A 126 8.03 12.31 6.02
CA CYS A 126 8.25 13.37 6.99
C CYS A 126 9.21 12.87 8.07
N TYR A 127 10.45 13.37 8.11
CA TYR A 127 11.49 12.95 9.05
C TYR A 127 12.17 14.15 9.71
N LYS A 128 12.52 14.00 10.98
CA LYS A 128 13.18 15.05 11.79
C LYS A 128 14.52 15.54 11.21
N ASN A 129 15.26 14.65 10.54
CA ASN A 129 16.59 14.95 9.99
C ASN A 129 16.57 15.46 8.54
N ASP A 130 15.38 15.69 7.96
CA ASP A 130 15.21 16.26 6.61
C ASP A 130 14.21 17.42 6.71
N GLU A 131 14.70 18.64 6.94
CA GLU A 131 13.86 19.85 7.13
C GLU A 131 12.95 20.15 5.93
N ASN A 132 13.26 19.61 4.74
CA ASN A 132 12.44 19.74 3.54
C ASN A 132 11.43 18.59 3.36
N SER A 133 11.29 17.72 4.35
CA SER A 133 10.44 16.53 4.26
C SER A 133 9.07 16.65 4.92
N CYS A 134 8.81 17.61 5.82
CA CYS A 134 7.58 17.58 6.61
C CYS A 134 6.58 18.72 6.32
N PRO A 135 5.32 18.40 5.95
CA PRO A 135 4.85 17.19 5.28
C PRO A 135 5.12 17.26 3.76
N LYS A 136 5.67 16.21 3.17
CA LYS A 136 5.91 16.16 1.72
C LYS A 136 5.17 15.01 1.06
N ILE A 137 4.04 15.33 0.44
CA ILE A 137 3.37 14.45 -0.53
C ILE A 137 4.18 14.48 -1.82
N ILE A 138 4.93 13.41 -2.09
CA ILE A 138 5.78 13.27 -3.27
C ILE A 138 4.95 12.84 -4.48
N SER A 139 4.00 11.91 -4.29
CA SER A 139 3.09 11.47 -5.36
C SER A 139 1.63 11.66 -4.93
N PRO A 140 0.98 12.75 -5.37
CA PRO A 140 -0.44 13.00 -5.10
C PRO A 140 -1.36 11.89 -5.61
N PHE A 141 -0.96 11.21 -6.69
CA PHE A 141 -1.71 10.07 -7.24
C PHE A 141 -1.74 8.91 -6.25
N LEU A 142 -0.58 8.47 -5.76
CA LEU A 142 -0.50 7.36 -4.81
C LEU A 142 -1.16 7.74 -3.47
N TRP A 143 -0.95 8.97 -2.99
CA TRP A 143 -1.64 9.49 -1.82
C TRP A 143 -3.17 9.39 -1.95
N LYS A 144 -3.72 9.77 -3.11
CA LYS A 144 -5.16 9.75 -3.35
C LYS A 144 -5.76 8.35 -3.33
N TYR A 145 -5.06 7.36 -3.89
CA TYR A 145 -5.62 6.03 -4.19
C TYR A 145 -5.13 4.91 -3.25
N LEU A 146 -4.03 5.11 -2.53
CA LEU A 146 -3.50 4.07 -1.64
C LEU A 146 -3.90 4.24 -0.19
N ILE A 147 -4.12 5.47 0.27
CA ILE A 147 -4.49 5.78 1.66
C ILE A 147 -6.01 6.00 1.75
N PRO A 148 -6.71 5.36 2.71
CA PRO A 148 -8.14 5.59 2.93
C PRO A 148 -8.46 7.04 3.30
N ASP A 149 -9.59 7.54 2.79
CA ASP A 149 -10.23 8.75 3.33
C ASP A 149 -10.89 8.44 4.68
N ASP A 150 -11.20 9.49 5.45
CA ASP A 150 -11.91 9.42 6.74
C ASP A 150 -13.42 9.16 6.56
#